data_AF-A0A0F9D218-F1
#
_entry.id   AF-A0A0F9D218-F1
#
_cell.length_a   1.000
_cell.length_b   1.000
_cell.length_c   1.000
_cell.angle_alpha   90.00
_cell.angle_beta   90.00
_cell.angle_gamma   90.00
#
_symmetry.space_group_name_H-M   'P 1'
#
loop_
_entity.id
_entity.type
_entity.pdbx_description
1 polymer ?
#
loop_
_entity_poly.entity_id
_entity_poly.type
_entity_poly.pdbx_seq_one_letter_code
_entity_poly.pdbx_strand_id
1 'polypeptide(L)' 'MNIIGEKTLRGKTIRTPSEFIEDLSDRINGITVKILEVEDEKMQLRMALGFLKAFKGRLDRVCEKYKEN' A
#
# COMPACT_ATOMS: atom_id res chain seq x y z
N MET A 1 -11.47 16.03 -12.33
CA MET A 1 -10.99 16.49 -11.01
C MET A 1 -9.73 15.71 -10.68
N ASN A 2 -8.56 16.34 -10.74
CA ASN A 2 -7.27 15.66 -10.59
C ASN A 2 -7.10 15.24 -9.12
N ILE A 3 -6.91 13.95 -8.87
CA ILE A 3 -6.75 13.41 -7.52
C ILE A 3 -5.31 13.69 -7.08
N ILE A 4 -5.13 14.71 -6.24
CA ILE A 4 -3.86 15.26 -5.74
C ILE A 4 -3.17 14.33 -4.70
N GLY A 5 -3.77 13.18 -4.37
CA GLY A 5 -3.34 12.25 -3.31
C GLY A 5 -2.04 11.46 -3.55
N GLU A 6 -1.40 11.57 -4.72
CA GLU A 6 -0.01 11.12 -4.93
C GLU A 6 1.02 11.92 -4.08
N LYS A 7 0.61 13.04 -3.47
CA LYS A 7 1.50 14.00 -2.82
C LYS A 7 2.07 13.62 -1.45
N THR A 8 1.77 12.47 -0.86
CA THR A 8 2.45 12.06 0.38
C THR A 8 3.09 10.67 0.26
N LEU A 9 4.44 10.73 0.12
CA LEU A 9 5.48 9.69 0.11
C LEU A 9 5.36 8.55 -0.94
N ARG A 10 5.49 8.96 -2.21
CA ARG A 10 5.95 8.16 -3.38
C ARG A 10 5.12 6.88 -3.70
N GLY A 11 3.81 7.01 -3.80
CA GLY A 11 2.97 5.97 -4.43
C GLY A 11 2.82 6.24 -5.93
N LYS A 12 3.27 5.33 -6.80
CA LYS A 12 2.84 5.33 -8.21
C LYS A 12 1.31 5.23 -8.24
N THR A 13 0.63 5.96 -9.13
CA THR A 13 -0.80 5.71 -9.37
C THR A 13 -1.00 4.27 -9.82
N ILE A 14 -1.71 3.47 -9.02
CA ILE A 14 -2.08 2.08 -9.36
C ILE A 14 -3.44 2.10 -10.06
N ARG A 15 -3.50 1.59 -11.28
CA ARG A 15 -4.68 1.57 -12.17
C ARG A 15 -5.10 0.15 -12.53
N THR A 16 -4.18 -0.80 -12.57
CA THR A 16 -4.46 -2.19 -12.95
C THR A 16 -4.13 -3.20 -11.84
N PRO A 17 -4.69 -4.42 -11.89
CA PRO A 17 -4.30 -5.50 -10.98
C PRO A 17 -2.80 -5.82 -11.01
N SER A 18 -2.16 -5.77 -12.19
CA SER A 18 -0.73 -6.04 -12.31
C SER A 18 0.12 -4.98 -11.61
N GLU A 19 -0.19 -3.70 -11.81
CA GLU A 19 0.49 -2.59 -11.12
C GLU A 19 0.32 -2.67 -9.59
N PHE A 20 -0.82 -3.20 -9.11
CA PHE A 20 -1.03 -3.42 -7.69
C PHE A 20 -0.10 -4.50 -7.13
N ILE A 21 0.02 -5.62 -7.83
CA ILE A 21 0.88 -6.74 -7.41
C ILE A 21 2.35 -6.31 -7.39
N GLU A 22 2.79 -5.54 -8.37
CA GLU A 22 4.15 -4.97 -8.41
C GLU A 22 4.39 -4.03 -7.22
N ASP A 23 3.51 -3.06 -6.96
CA ASP A 23 3.67 -2.13 -5.84
C ASP A 23 3.62 -2.83 -4.47
N LEU A 24 2.80 -3.89 -4.33
CA LEU A 24 2.78 -4.72 -3.13
C LEU A 24 4.11 -5.45 -2.92
N SER A 25 4.63 -6.08 -3.97
CA SER A 25 5.88 -6.84 -3.92
C SER A 25 7.07 -5.95 -3.59
N ASP A 26 7.13 -4.74 -4.16
CA ASP A 26 8.19 -3.77 -3.88
C ASP A 26 8.16 -3.30 -2.43
N ARG A 27 6.97 -3.05 -1.87
CA ARG A 27 6.83 -2.44 -0.55
C ARG A 27 6.84 -3.43 0.60
N ILE A 28 6.42 -4.67 0.38
CA ILE A 28 6.31 -5.65 1.46
C ILE A 28 7.69 -5.97 2.07
N ASN A 29 8.73 -6.05 1.24
CA ASN A 29 10.09 -6.26 1.72
C ASN A 29 10.58 -5.07 2.54
N GLY A 30 10.41 -3.85 2.01
CA GLY A 30 10.86 -2.64 2.69
C GLY A 30 10.14 -2.35 4.01
N ILE A 31 8.85 -2.64 4.11
CA ILE A 31 8.12 -2.46 5.37
C ILE A 31 8.47 -3.56 6.37
N THR A 32 8.68 -4.81 5.92
CA THR A 32 9.00 -5.93 6.82
C THR A 32 10.33 -5.68 7.52
N VAL A 33 11.36 -5.24 6.79
CA VAL A 33 12.65 -4.87 7.40
C VAL A 33 12.46 -3.77 8.45
N LYS A 34 11.74 -2.69 8.11
CA LYS A 34 11.51 -1.58 9.04
C LYS A 34 10.70 -1.97 10.28
N ILE A 35 9.77 -2.93 10.16
CA ILE A 35 9.03 -3.46 11.30
C ILE A 35 9.99 -4.22 12.22
N LEU A 36 10.85 -5.07 11.66
CA LEU A 36 11.80 -5.86 12.44
C LEU A 36 12.90 -5.04 13.12
N GLU A 37 13.23 -3.86 12.59
CA GLU A 37 14.16 -2.90 13.21
C GLU A 37 13.60 -2.20 14.46
N VAL A 38 12.28 -2.25 14.68
CA VAL A 38 11.64 -1.62 15.84
C VAL A 38 11.55 -2.61 17.00
N GLU A 39 12.08 -2.26 18.16
CA GLU A 39 12.07 -3.14 19.34
C GLU A 39 10.71 -3.20 20.06
N ASP A 40 9.85 -2.18 19.88
CA ASP A 40 8.52 -2.12 20.50
C ASP A 40 7.50 -2.93 19.69
N GLU A 41 7.10 -4.09 20.21
CA GLU A 41 6.08 -4.98 19.62
C GLU A 41 4.74 -4.28 19.32
N LYS A 42 4.30 -3.34 20.17
CA LYS A 42 3.05 -2.59 19.91
C LYS A 42 3.24 -1.66 18.72
N MET A 43 4.41 -1.06 18.58
CA MET A 43 4.75 -0.22 17.44
C MET A 43 4.86 -1.06 16.15
N GLN A 44 5.49 -2.22 16.22
CA GLN A 44 5.54 -3.19 15.11
C GLN A 44 4.13 -3.53 14.61
N LEU A 45 3.22 -3.87 15.52
CA LEU A 45 1.84 -4.21 15.19
C LEU A 45 1.10 -3.02 14.56
N ARG A 46 1.29 -1.80 15.08
CA ARG A 46 0.70 -0.58 14.50
C ARG A 46 1.20 -0.33 13.08
N MET A 47 2.49 -0.54 12.82
CA MET A 47 3.08 -0.40 11.49
C MET A 47 2.53 -1.45 10.51
N ALA A 48 2.46 -2.71 10.92
CA ALA A 48 1.86 -3.79 10.12
C ALA A 48 0.39 -3.50 9.78
N LEU A 49 -0.41 -3.08 10.76
CA LEU A 49 -1.80 -2.69 10.56
C LEU A 49 -1.96 -1.50 9.61
N GLY A 50 -1.09 -0.48 9.75
CA GLY A 50 -1.07 0.68 8.87
C GLY A 50 -0.79 0.30 7.42
N PHE A 51 0.19 -0.57 7.20
CA PHE A 51 0.53 -1.12 5.89
C PHE A 51 -0.65 -1.87 5.26
N LEU A 52 -1.24 -2.82 6.01
CA LEU A 52 -2.37 -3.62 5.52
C LEU A 52 -3.59 -2.76 5.15
N LYS A 53 -3.92 -1.76 5.98
CA LYS A 53 -5.02 -0.81 5.69
C LYS A 53 -4.77 -0.01 4.41
N ALA A 54 -3.55 0.50 4.23
CA ALA A 54 -3.18 1.25 3.03
C ALA A 54 -3.30 0.38 1.76
N PHE A 55 -2.86 -0.87 1.84
CA PHE A 55 -2.92 -1.81 0.72
C PHE A 55 -4.34 -2.30 0.40
N LYS A 56 -5.17 -2.56 1.42
CA LYS A 56 -6.59 -2.85 1.20
C LYS A 56 -7.27 -1.72 0.42
N GLY A 57 -7.06 -0.47 0.85
CA GLY A 57 -7.64 0.67 0.14
C GLY A 57 -7.13 0.84 -1.29
N ARG A 58 -5.91 0.39 -1.60
CA ARG A 58 -5.38 0.36 -2.97
C ARG A 58 -6.04 -0.75 -3.80
N LEU A 59 -6.19 -1.94 -3.23
CA LEU A 59 -6.84 -3.08 -3.87
C LEU A 59 -8.30 -2.77 -4.21
N ASP A 60 -9.07 -2.26 -3.25
CA ASP A 60 -10.48 -1.93 -3.44
C ASP A 60 -10.68 -1.00 -4.65
N ARG A 61 -9.84 0.04 -4.80
CA ARG A 61 -9.89 0.96 -5.95
C ARG A 61 -9.57 0.30 -7.28
N VAL A 62 -8.62 -0.63 -7.31
CA VAL A 62 -8.27 -1.36 -8.53
C VAL A 62 -9.42 -2.28 -8.92
N CYS A 63 -10.01 -2.98 -7.95
CA CYS A 63 -11.15 -3.86 -8.17
C CYS A 63 -12.41 -3.10 -8.59
N GLU A 64 -12.68 -1.92 -8.05
CA GLU A 64 -13.80 -1.05 -8.47
C GLU A 64 -13.64 -0.60 -9.91
N LYS A 65 -12.46 -0.06 -10.28
CA LYS A 65 -12.18 0.36 -11.66
C LYS A 65 -12.21 -0.78 -12.67
N TYR A 66 -11.86 -2.00 -12.25
CA TYR A 66 -11.90 -3.17 -13.11
C TYR A 66 -13.34 -3.64 -13.40
N LYS A 67 -14.31 -3.33 -12.52
CA LYS A 67 -15.73 -3.64 -12.76
C LYS A 67 -16.42 -2.66 -13.73
N GLU A 68 -15.83 -1.49 -13.94
CA GLU A 68 -16.35 -0.43 -14.83
C GLU A 68 -15.82 -0.54 -16.27
N ASN A 69 -14.88 -1.45 -16.54
CA ASN A 69 -14.36 -1.79 -17.87
C ASN A 69 -14.84 -3.17 -18.32
#